data_AF-A4VH04-F1
#
_entry.id   AF-A4VH04-F1
#
_cell.length_a   1.000
_cell.length_b   1.000
_cell.length_c   1.000
_cell.angle_alpha   90.00
_cell.angle_beta   90.00
_cell.angle_gamma   90.00
#
_symmetry.space_group_name_H-M   'P 1'
#
loop_
_entity.id
_entity.type
_entity.pdbx_description
1 polymer ?
#
loop_
_entity_poly.entity_id
_entity_poly.type
_entity_poly.pdbx_seq_one_letter_code
_entity_poly.pdbx_strand_id
1 'polypeptide(L)'
;MIRALLRAVLDIGSGGGTQSQRIHHESRYPSELRRNRSHLQLWQRHQDPLHPGQEPEHRRLLRVPPVLHRQAEGAGYRRSYRSLQAAFRCVRRQVSRHGGNPMRFSEYMKKASLVGAFFVSIFCNLQALAFCPSPGTLPLVGVAKVVDGDTLRLVDGRSVRLIGINTPELGRDGRKAEPFAVAAQRRLRALVEASNGRVGLVPGRESKDRYGRTLAHAYDEQGRNLESALLAEGLGLMVAIAPNTALVACHRRAEQQARQSRLGVWRKLTPRSTRAVRQGGFALLQGMVERVEHNRGGYWLEMEGPLVVHIPPQAFSAFDLAQLPRLAGKTLEPRGWLVDRRGRAGTGQARWMLRVTHPAMLGLPR
;
A
#
# COMPACT_ATOMS: atom_id res chain seq x y z
N MET A 1 -38.69 -31.39 50.11
CA MET A 1 -37.33 -31.61 50.63
C MET A 1 -36.37 -30.76 49.80
N ILE A 2 -36.12 -29.48 50.14
CA ILE A 2 -35.19 -29.04 51.18
C ILE A 2 -33.88 -29.86 51.06
N ARG A 3 -32.86 -29.32 50.38
CA ARG A 3 -31.70 -28.66 51.02
C ARG A 3 -31.13 -29.46 52.21
N ALA A 4 -30.23 -30.39 51.94
CA ALA A 4 -29.12 -30.84 52.78
C ALA A 4 -28.45 -31.98 51.99
N LEU A 5 -27.22 -31.92 51.49
CA LEU A 5 -26.02 -31.51 52.20
C LEU A 5 -25.38 -30.24 51.65
N LEU A 6 -25.31 -29.27 52.55
CA LEU A 6 -24.43 -28.13 52.54
C LEU A 6 -23.04 -28.58 53.04
N ARG A 7 -21.99 -28.08 52.37
CA ARG A 7 -20.78 -27.44 52.94
C ARG A 7 -20.27 -27.89 54.32
N ALA A 8 -19.03 -28.40 54.33
CA ALA A 8 -17.88 -27.87 55.10
C ALA A 8 -16.60 -28.53 54.53
N VAL A 9 -15.76 -27.88 53.70
CA VAL A 9 -14.80 -26.78 54.00
C VAL A 9 -13.70 -27.24 54.95
N LEU A 10 -12.53 -27.62 54.43
CA LEU A 10 -11.23 -26.90 54.56
C LEU A 10 -10.05 -27.70 53.95
N ASP A 11 -9.21 -26.98 53.19
CA ASP A 11 -7.77 -27.17 52.87
C ASP A 11 -7.31 -28.48 52.19
N ILE A 12 -6.54 -28.50 51.10
CA ILE A 12 -5.26 -27.84 50.80
C ILE A 12 -5.10 -27.70 49.27
N GLY A 13 -4.53 -26.58 48.82
CA GLY A 13 -4.28 -26.28 47.40
C GLY A 13 -2.93 -26.73 46.83
N SER A 14 -2.78 -26.36 45.55
CA SER A 14 -1.56 -26.17 44.74
C SER A 14 -0.94 -27.35 43.99
N GLY A 15 -0.96 -27.23 42.67
CA GLY A 15 0.17 -27.61 41.81
C GLY A 15 -0.19 -28.35 40.52
N GLY A 16 -0.19 -27.66 39.37
CA GLY A 16 -0.13 -28.33 38.05
C GLY A 16 -0.84 -27.62 36.89
N GLY A 17 -0.42 -26.40 36.54
CA GLY A 17 -0.87 -25.71 35.33
C GLY A 17 0.02 -26.05 34.12
N THR A 18 -0.51 -26.81 33.17
CA THR A 18 0.13 -27.14 31.88
C THR A 18 0.18 -25.89 30.99
N GLN A 19 1.39 -25.46 30.62
CA GLN A 19 1.64 -24.36 29.68
C GLN A 19 1.22 -24.75 28.26
N SER A 20 0.05 -24.29 27.83
CA SER A 20 -0.29 -24.18 26.40
C SER A 20 0.28 -22.86 25.87
N GLN A 21 1.32 -22.96 25.04
CA GLN A 21 1.94 -21.83 24.35
C GLN A 21 0.92 -21.14 23.43
N ARG A 22 0.38 -20.00 23.88
CA ARG A 22 -0.42 -19.10 23.06
C ARG A 22 0.50 -18.23 22.21
N ILE A 23 0.52 -18.48 20.91
CA ILE A 23 1.15 -17.59 19.93
C ILE A 23 0.12 -16.51 19.56
N HIS A 24 0.50 -15.25 19.73
CA HIS A 24 -0.39 -14.09 19.70
C HIS A 24 -0.71 -13.60 18.27
N HIS A 25 -1.99 -13.33 18.02
CA HIS A 25 -2.52 -12.74 16.78
C HIS A 25 -2.60 -11.21 16.81
N GLU A 26 -2.50 -10.64 15.61
CA GLU A 26 -2.89 -9.28 15.26
C GLU A 26 -4.31 -8.95 15.72
N SER A 27 -4.43 -8.13 16.74
CA SER A 27 -5.42 -7.06 16.84
C SER A 27 -5.24 -6.32 18.15
N ARG A 28 -5.24 -4.98 18.08
CA ARG A 28 -5.48 -4.07 19.22
C ARG A 28 -4.30 -3.98 20.23
N TYR A 29 -3.51 -2.91 20.19
CA TYR A 29 -3.44 -1.88 21.23
C TYR A 29 -2.41 -0.81 20.84
N PRO A 30 -2.64 0.47 21.20
CA PRO A 30 -1.86 1.60 20.71
C PRO A 30 -0.78 2.02 21.72
N SER A 31 0.23 2.73 21.23
CA SER A 31 1.40 3.24 21.97
C SER A 31 1.08 3.84 23.34
N GLU A 32 1.60 3.22 24.40
CA GLU A 32 1.90 3.89 25.67
C GLU A 32 3.40 4.21 25.70
N LEU A 33 3.75 5.45 25.33
CA LEU A 33 5.00 6.06 25.74
C LEU A 33 4.73 6.75 27.07
N ARG A 34 5.16 6.13 28.18
CA ARG A 34 5.29 6.86 29.45
C ARG A 34 6.62 7.61 29.45
N ARG A 35 6.55 8.93 29.26
CA ARG A 35 7.63 9.86 29.62
C ARG A 35 7.65 9.97 31.14
N ASN A 36 8.81 9.74 31.76
CA ASN A 36 9.14 10.40 33.03
C ASN A 36 10.35 11.32 32.82
N ARG A 37 10.35 12.44 33.52
CA ARG A 37 11.40 13.48 33.44
C ARG A 37 12.67 12.93 34.08
N SER A 38 13.81 13.33 33.52
CA SER A 38 15.19 13.03 33.93
C SER A 38 15.65 11.57 33.73
N HIS A 39 16.19 11.27 32.54
CA HIS A 39 16.97 10.09 32.13
C HIS A 39 16.22 8.93 31.44
N LEU A 40 16.73 8.55 30.25
CA LEU A 40 16.46 7.29 29.55
C LEU A 40 17.46 6.25 30.06
N GLN A 41 17.00 5.21 30.76
CA GLN A 41 17.82 4.04 31.08
C GLN A 41 17.55 2.95 30.03
N LEU A 42 18.55 2.65 29.22
CA LEU A 42 18.55 1.55 28.26
C LEU A 42 19.44 0.44 28.83
N TRP A 43 18.85 -0.71 29.14
CA TRP A 43 19.64 -1.91 29.43
C TRP A 43 20.17 -2.45 28.11
N GLN A 44 21.46 -2.25 27.86
CA GLN A 44 22.16 -2.82 26.72
C GLN A 44 22.90 -4.08 27.19
N ARG A 45 22.29 -5.26 27.03
CA ARG A 45 23.06 -6.51 27.03
C ARG A 45 23.55 -6.76 25.62
N HIS A 46 24.78 -6.35 25.33
CA HIS A 46 25.53 -6.84 24.18
C HIS A 46 26.35 -8.04 24.69
N GLN A 47 26.02 -9.25 24.24
CA GLN A 47 26.98 -10.36 24.25
C GLN A 47 27.57 -10.41 22.84
N ASP A 48 28.86 -10.15 22.75
CA ASP A 48 29.64 -10.37 21.54
C ASP A 48 29.80 -11.89 21.35
N PRO A 49 29.34 -12.50 20.24
CA PRO A 49 29.40 -13.96 20.06
C PRO A 49 30.81 -14.51 19.85
N LEU A 50 31.83 -13.66 19.75
CA LEU A 50 33.17 -14.12 19.39
C LEU A 50 34.15 -14.21 20.57
N HIS A 51 34.02 -13.45 21.67
CA HIS A 51 34.95 -13.53 22.82
C HIS A 51 34.23 -13.34 24.19
N PRO A 52 33.97 -14.41 24.96
CA PRO A 52 33.35 -14.30 26.28
C PRO A 52 34.43 -14.22 27.37
N GLY A 53 34.77 -13.01 27.87
CA GLY A 53 35.57 -12.95 29.09
C GLY A 53 36.39 -11.71 29.44
N GLN A 54 36.15 -10.52 28.89
CA GLN A 54 36.87 -9.32 29.34
C GLN A 54 35.94 -8.11 29.54
N GLU A 55 36.00 -7.51 30.73
CA GLU A 55 35.35 -6.24 31.07
C GLU A 55 35.96 -5.07 30.30
N PRO A 56 35.17 -4.06 29.86
CA PRO A 56 35.69 -2.93 29.12
C PRO A 56 36.20 -1.81 30.03
N GLU A 57 37.51 -1.59 30.02
CA GLU A 57 38.15 -0.37 30.50
C GLU A 57 37.98 0.80 29.51
N HIS A 58 37.71 1.98 30.07
CA HIS A 58 37.91 3.32 29.52
C HIS A 58 37.07 3.86 28.34
N ARG A 59 36.25 4.86 28.73
CA ARG A 59 35.67 5.94 27.91
C ARG A 59 36.67 6.52 26.88
N ARG A 60 36.30 6.55 25.60
CA ARG A 60 36.72 7.63 24.67
C ARG A 60 35.59 7.99 23.69
N LEU A 61 35.21 9.27 23.76
CA LEU A 61 34.36 9.98 22.79
C LEU A 61 35.13 10.14 21.48
N LEU A 62 34.52 9.81 20.34
CA LEU A 62 35.07 10.11 19.02
C LEU A 62 34.54 11.48 18.56
N ARG A 63 35.44 12.45 18.43
CA ARG A 63 35.20 13.83 18.00
C ARG A 63 35.65 13.95 16.55
N VAL A 64 34.77 14.34 15.63
CA VAL A 64 35.09 14.56 14.22
C VAL A 64 35.11 16.07 13.92
N PRO A 65 36.17 16.64 13.31
CA PRO A 65 36.26 18.07 13.02
C PRO A 65 35.40 18.51 11.83
N PRO A 66 34.92 19.78 11.81
CA PRO A 66 34.31 20.38 10.63
C PRO A 66 35.40 21.02 9.76
N VAL A 67 35.54 20.58 8.51
CA VAL A 67 36.31 21.32 7.51
C VAL A 67 35.35 21.81 6.43
N LEU A 68 35.06 23.10 6.51
CA LEU A 68 34.46 23.90 5.44
C LEU A 68 35.55 24.74 4.78
N HIS A 69 35.39 24.89 3.46
CA HIS A 69 35.88 25.93 2.55
C HIS A 69 37.26 25.80 1.88
N ARG A 70 37.23 25.62 0.55
CA ARG A 70 37.49 26.68 -0.46
C ARG A 70 37.04 26.23 -1.87
N GLN A 71 36.17 27.00 -2.51
CA GLN A 71 36.46 27.89 -3.65
C GLN A 71 36.83 27.17 -4.95
N ALA A 72 35.93 27.25 -5.93
CA ALA A 72 36.26 27.25 -7.35
C ALA A 72 35.36 28.29 -8.02
N GLU A 73 35.91 29.49 -8.19
CA GLU A 73 35.48 30.45 -9.19
C GLU A 73 35.78 29.87 -10.58
N GLY A 74 34.85 30.00 -11.52
CA GLY A 74 35.01 29.41 -12.84
C GLY A 74 33.92 29.83 -13.82
N ALA A 75 34.06 31.06 -14.31
CA ALA A 75 33.69 31.58 -15.63
C ALA A 75 32.31 31.23 -16.25
N GLY A 76 31.59 32.30 -16.56
CA GLY A 76 30.27 32.30 -17.16
C GLY A 76 30.15 31.64 -18.54
N TYR A 77 28.97 31.05 -18.76
CA TYR A 77 28.36 30.94 -20.08
C TYR A 77 26.97 31.58 -20.04
N ARG A 78 26.87 32.79 -20.60
CA ARG A 78 25.60 33.40 -21.01
C ARG A 78 25.08 32.62 -22.22
N ARG A 79 23.86 32.08 -22.15
CA ARG A 79 23.08 31.75 -23.35
C ARG A 79 22.01 32.81 -23.56
N SER A 80 22.10 33.44 -24.72
CA SER A 80 21.23 34.49 -25.22
C SER A 80 19.83 33.96 -25.55
N TYR A 81 18.82 34.70 -25.10
CA TYR A 81 17.45 34.60 -25.56
C TYR A 81 17.29 35.35 -26.89
N ARG A 82 16.91 34.64 -27.96
CA ARG A 82 16.30 35.11 -29.22
C ARG A 82 15.78 33.86 -29.92
N SER A 83 14.75 33.84 -30.74
CA SER A 83 13.53 34.63 -30.92
C SER A 83 12.69 33.77 -31.87
N LEU A 84 11.38 33.76 -31.67
CA LEU A 84 10.40 33.03 -32.48
C LEU A 84 10.55 33.30 -33.98
N GLN A 85 10.50 32.24 -34.78
CA GLN A 85 10.00 32.32 -36.16
C GLN A 85 8.97 31.22 -36.42
N ALA A 86 7.97 31.64 -37.17
CA ALA A 86 6.70 30.99 -37.42
C ALA A 86 6.77 29.99 -38.56
N ALA A 87 6.03 28.89 -38.43
CA ALA A 87 5.40 28.16 -39.53
C ALA A 87 4.37 27.19 -38.94
N PHE A 88 3.37 26.81 -39.74
CA PHE A 88 2.18 26.00 -39.41
C PHE A 88 0.96 26.78 -38.90
N ARG A 89 0.40 27.57 -39.83
CA ARG A 89 -1.06 27.74 -39.95
C ARG A 89 -1.59 26.82 -41.07
N CYS A 90 -2.91 26.65 -41.05
CA CYS A 90 -3.82 25.96 -41.99
C CYS A 90 -4.08 24.47 -41.67
N VAL A 91 -5.32 23.95 -41.58
CA VAL A 91 -6.66 24.46 -41.95
C VAL A 91 -7.69 23.92 -40.94
N ARG A 92 -8.54 24.81 -40.41
CA ARG A 92 -9.78 24.48 -39.69
C ARG A 92 -10.90 24.43 -40.74
N ARG A 93 -11.42 23.25 -41.07
CA ARG A 93 -12.60 23.13 -41.95
C ARG A 93 -13.87 23.20 -41.09
N GLN A 94 -14.62 24.28 -41.27
CA GLN A 94 -16.04 24.37 -40.94
C GLN A 94 -16.83 23.48 -41.91
N VAL A 95 -17.80 22.73 -41.40
CA VAL A 95 -18.95 22.29 -42.20
C VAL A 95 -20.20 22.71 -41.44
N SER A 96 -20.88 23.69 -42.03
CA SER A 96 -22.21 24.14 -41.62
C SER A 96 -23.29 23.14 -42.05
N ARG A 97 -24.36 23.15 -41.25
CA ARG A 97 -25.64 22.49 -41.43
C ARG A 97 -26.26 22.75 -42.80
N HIS A 98 -26.86 21.71 -43.40
CA HIS A 98 -28.06 21.82 -44.22
C HIS A 98 -28.95 20.60 -43.98
N GLY A 99 -30.23 20.86 -43.72
CA GLY A 99 -31.27 19.85 -43.55
C GLY A 99 -31.89 19.44 -44.88
N GLY A 100 -32.49 18.24 -44.89
CA GLY A 100 -33.25 17.69 -46.00
C GLY A 100 -33.45 16.19 -45.79
N ASN A 101 -34.68 15.79 -45.48
CA ASN A 101 -35.11 14.41 -45.26
C ASN A 101 -35.51 13.75 -46.63
N PRO A 102 -35.96 12.49 -46.70
CA PRO A 102 -35.20 11.40 -47.32
C PRO A 102 -35.89 10.82 -48.57
N MET A 103 -35.14 10.14 -49.46
CA MET A 103 -35.66 8.96 -50.17
C MET A 103 -34.57 8.19 -50.92
N ARG A 104 -34.57 6.87 -50.67
CA ARG A 104 -34.21 5.72 -51.53
C ARG A 104 -33.04 5.86 -52.54
N PHE A 105 -31.94 5.18 -52.23
CA PHE A 105 -31.11 4.44 -53.20
C PHE A 105 -30.74 3.11 -52.54
N SER A 106 -31.32 1.99 -52.99
CA SER A 106 -30.80 1.11 -54.05
C SER A 106 -29.64 0.25 -53.55
N GLU A 107 -29.94 -1.06 -53.49
CA GLU A 107 -29.07 -2.15 -53.07
C GLU A 107 -27.82 -2.26 -53.95
N TYR A 108 -26.62 -1.99 -53.43
CA TYR A 108 -25.37 -2.51 -54.03
C TYR A 108 -24.21 -2.44 -53.03
N MET A 109 -24.00 -3.49 -52.22
CA MET A 109 -22.71 -3.75 -51.58
C MET A 109 -22.49 -5.27 -51.38
N LYS A 110 -22.31 -6.01 -52.48
CA LYS A 110 -21.52 -7.25 -52.48
C LYS A 110 -20.08 -6.89 -52.81
N LYS A 111 -19.25 -6.74 -51.77
CA LYS A 111 -17.78 -6.92 -51.70
C LYS A 111 -17.25 -6.10 -50.52
N ALA A 112 -17.29 -6.70 -49.32
CA ALA A 112 -16.60 -6.16 -48.16
C ALA A 112 -15.08 -6.17 -48.43
N SER A 113 -14.45 -5.01 -48.31
CA SER A 113 -13.00 -4.85 -48.46
C SER A 113 -12.27 -5.59 -47.34
N LEU A 114 -11.54 -6.65 -47.68
CA LEU A 114 -10.66 -7.40 -46.77
C LEU A 114 -9.54 -6.53 -46.15
N VAL A 115 -9.26 -5.34 -46.71
CA VAL A 115 -8.23 -4.42 -46.23
C VAL A 115 -8.66 -3.69 -44.95
N GLY A 116 -9.97 -3.51 -44.73
CA GLY A 116 -10.51 -2.89 -43.51
C GLY A 116 -10.36 -3.76 -42.25
N ALA A 117 -10.33 -5.09 -42.40
CA ALA A 117 -10.22 -6.02 -41.28
C ALA A 117 -8.80 -6.07 -40.69
N PHE A 118 -7.77 -5.74 -41.48
CA PHE A 118 -6.38 -5.73 -41.00
C PHE A 118 -6.06 -4.52 -40.10
N PHE A 119 -6.66 -3.35 -40.38
CA PHE A 119 -6.44 -2.14 -39.58
C PHE A 119 -7.22 -2.10 -38.26
N VAL A 120 -8.35 -2.81 -38.16
CA VAL A 120 -9.11 -2.90 -36.90
C VAL A 120 -8.46 -3.89 -35.91
N SER A 121 -7.69 -4.87 -36.40
CA SER A 121 -7.01 -5.86 -35.55
C SER A 121 -5.72 -5.33 -34.90
N ILE A 122 -5.05 -4.33 -35.51
CA ILE A 122 -3.82 -3.71 -34.95
C ILE A 122 -4.12 -2.67 -33.86
N PHE A 123 -5.34 -2.14 -33.79
CA PHE A 123 -5.75 -1.23 -32.71
C PHE A 123 -6.22 -1.95 -31.43
N CYS A 124 -6.29 -3.28 -31.47
CA CYS A 124 -6.77 -4.09 -30.36
C CYS A 124 -5.57 -4.79 -29.68
N ASN A 125 -5.23 -4.34 -28.47
CA ASN A 125 -4.27 -4.94 -27.52
C ASN A 125 -2.83 -4.41 -27.46
N LEU A 126 -2.60 -3.10 -27.65
CA LEU A 126 -1.61 -2.44 -26.76
C LEU A 126 -2.30 -2.11 -25.44
N GLN A 127 -2.61 -3.16 -24.66
CA GLN A 127 -2.67 -2.99 -23.21
C GLN A 127 -1.26 -2.54 -22.84
N ALA A 128 -1.06 -1.25 -22.60
CA ALA A 128 0.17 -0.76 -22.01
C ALA A 128 0.32 -1.50 -20.69
N LEU A 129 1.08 -2.60 -20.70
CA LEU A 129 1.39 -3.35 -19.50
C LEU A 129 1.92 -2.31 -18.53
N ALA A 130 1.32 -2.26 -17.33
CA ALA A 130 1.83 -1.47 -16.23
C ALA A 130 3.18 -2.08 -15.82
N PHE A 131 4.20 -1.82 -16.63
CA PHE A 131 5.54 -2.30 -16.41
C PHE A 131 6.10 -1.44 -15.30
N CYS A 132 6.32 -2.05 -14.14
CA CYS A 132 7.10 -1.44 -13.08
C CYS A 132 8.52 -1.94 -13.32
N PRO A 133 9.38 -1.17 -14.02
CA PRO A 133 10.71 -1.64 -14.36
C PRO A 133 11.55 -1.89 -13.10
N SER A 134 12.39 -2.91 -13.16
CA SER A 134 13.48 -3.09 -12.20
C SER A 134 14.50 -1.94 -12.36
N PRO A 135 15.14 -1.47 -11.28
CA PRO A 135 16.21 -0.47 -11.36
C PRO A 135 17.50 -0.99 -12.03
N GLY A 136 17.54 -2.26 -12.44
CA GLY A 136 18.66 -2.87 -13.15
C GLY A 136 18.68 -4.39 -12.98
N THR A 137 19.84 -5.00 -13.23
CA THR A 137 20.09 -6.41 -12.88
C THR A 137 20.14 -6.54 -11.36
N LEU A 138 19.28 -7.41 -10.81
CA LEU A 138 19.19 -7.64 -9.37
C LEU A 138 19.85 -8.97 -9.00
N PRO A 139 20.55 -9.05 -7.85
CA PRO A 139 20.96 -10.34 -7.31
C PRO A 139 19.71 -11.16 -6.97
N LEU A 140 19.67 -12.38 -7.51
CA LEU A 140 18.56 -13.30 -7.31
C LEU A 140 18.75 -14.10 -6.02
N VAL A 141 17.67 -14.29 -5.27
CA VAL A 141 17.65 -15.06 -4.02
C VAL A 141 16.59 -16.14 -4.12
N GLY A 142 16.92 -17.35 -3.65
CA GLY A 142 15.99 -18.47 -3.62
C GLY A 142 14.80 -18.23 -2.69
N VAL A 143 13.61 -18.63 -3.14
CA VAL A 143 12.39 -18.62 -2.35
C VAL A 143 12.16 -20.02 -1.77
N ALA A 144 12.18 -20.12 -0.45
CA ALA A 144 11.88 -21.36 0.26
C ALA A 144 10.38 -21.65 0.31
N LYS A 145 9.54 -20.62 0.48
CA LYS A 145 8.08 -20.78 0.58
C LYS A 145 7.33 -19.50 0.21
N VAL A 146 6.22 -19.64 -0.51
CA VAL A 146 5.19 -18.59 -0.64
C VAL A 146 4.18 -18.76 0.48
N VAL A 147 4.17 -17.82 1.44
CA VAL A 147 3.37 -17.92 2.67
C VAL A 147 1.90 -17.59 2.39
N ASP A 148 1.65 -16.46 1.74
CA ASP A 148 0.34 -15.96 1.30
C ASP A 148 0.52 -15.13 0.02
N GLY A 149 -0.46 -14.31 -0.39
CA GLY A 149 -0.43 -13.57 -1.65
C GLY A 149 0.55 -12.38 -1.67
N ASP A 150 1.17 -12.02 -0.55
CA ASP A 150 2.09 -10.89 -0.47
C ASP A 150 3.27 -11.12 0.51
N THR A 151 3.48 -12.35 0.96
CA THR A 151 4.58 -12.74 1.85
C THR A 151 5.38 -13.92 1.30
N LEU A 152 6.69 -13.73 1.19
CA LEU A 152 7.67 -14.75 0.80
C LEU A 152 8.59 -15.12 1.97
N ARG A 153 9.00 -16.38 2.03
CA ARG A 153 10.11 -16.86 2.87
C ARG A 153 11.27 -17.23 1.96
N LEU A 154 12.42 -16.62 2.18
CA LEU A 154 13.64 -16.89 1.41
C LEU A 154 14.44 -18.05 2.02
N VAL A 155 15.33 -18.63 1.21
CA VAL A 155 16.24 -19.71 1.64
C VAL A 155 17.24 -19.24 2.70
N ASP A 156 17.57 -17.95 2.74
CA ASP A 156 18.45 -17.33 3.74
C ASP A 156 17.74 -17.01 5.08
N GLY A 157 16.49 -17.47 5.24
CA GLY A 157 15.70 -17.31 6.46
C GLY A 157 14.91 -16.00 6.54
N ARG A 158 15.14 -15.03 5.65
CA ARG A 158 14.38 -13.77 5.65
C ARG A 158 12.90 -14.02 5.30
N SER A 159 12.01 -13.36 6.05
CA SER A 159 10.60 -13.18 5.68
C SER A 159 10.46 -11.84 4.96
N VAL A 160 9.88 -11.83 3.77
CA VAL A 160 9.72 -10.64 2.92
C VAL A 160 8.24 -10.33 2.78
N ARG A 161 7.83 -9.11 3.16
CA ARG A 161 6.50 -8.55 2.88
C ARG A 161 6.61 -7.66 1.64
N LEU A 162 5.83 -8.00 0.61
CA LEU A 162 5.80 -7.25 -0.64
C LEU A 162 5.22 -5.84 -0.40
N ILE A 163 5.91 -4.84 -0.93
CA ILE A 163 5.52 -3.43 -0.80
C ILE A 163 4.46 -3.11 -1.85
N GLY A 164 3.45 -2.32 -1.47
CA GLY A 164 2.53 -1.74 -2.44
C GLY A 164 1.26 -2.55 -2.69
N ILE A 165 1.17 -3.76 -2.12
CA ILE A 165 0.05 -4.69 -2.28
C ILE A 165 -0.50 -5.19 -0.94
N ASN A 166 -1.81 -5.38 -0.89
CA ASN A 166 -2.52 -6.10 0.16
C ASN A 166 -3.39 -7.18 -0.48
N THR A 167 -3.04 -8.43 -0.26
CA THR A 167 -3.82 -9.57 -0.78
C THR A 167 -4.86 -10.06 0.23
N PRO A 168 -5.91 -10.75 -0.21
CA PRO A 168 -6.87 -11.36 0.71
C PRO A 168 -6.17 -12.39 1.61
N GLU A 169 -6.53 -12.38 2.89
CA GLU A 169 -5.85 -13.19 3.91
C GLU A 169 -6.22 -14.67 3.82
N LEU A 170 -5.22 -15.53 3.98
CA LEU A 170 -5.45 -16.97 4.16
C LEU A 170 -6.09 -17.21 5.54
N GLY A 171 -7.07 -18.10 5.57
CA GLY A 171 -7.71 -18.51 6.81
C GLY A 171 -6.70 -19.15 7.75
N ARG A 172 -6.68 -18.71 9.01
CA ARG A 172 -5.88 -19.29 10.09
C ARG A 172 -6.80 -19.62 11.28
N ASP A 173 -6.42 -20.65 12.04
CA ASP A 173 -7.07 -21.02 13.31
C ASP A 173 -8.58 -21.27 13.18
N GLY A 174 -8.95 -22.04 12.16
CA GLY A 174 -10.33 -22.40 11.87
C GLY A 174 -11.16 -21.31 11.15
N ARG A 175 -10.58 -20.13 10.87
CA ARG A 175 -11.25 -19.12 10.03
C ARG A 175 -11.19 -19.52 8.56
N LYS A 176 -12.26 -19.22 7.82
CA LYS A 176 -12.29 -19.39 6.36
C LYS A 176 -11.35 -18.38 5.71
N ALA A 177 -10.70 -18.80 4.62
CA ALA A 177 -9.90 -17.90 3.80
C ALA A 177 -10.78 -16.83 3.15
N GLU A 178 -10.24 -15.63 3.01
CA GLU A 178 -10.92 -14.58 2.28
C GLU A 178 -11.05 -14.94 0.80
N PRO A 179 -12.10 -14.46 0.10
CA PRO A 179 -12.24 -14.68 -1.34
C PRO A 179 -10.96 -14.27 -2.09
N PHE A 180 -10.49 -15.14 -2.98
CA PHE A 180 -9.25 -15.00 -3.77
C PHE A 180 -7.92 -15.15 -3.01
N ALA A 181 -7.90 -15.40 -1.70
CA ALA A 181 -6.65 -15.58 -0.94
C ALA A 181 -5.79 -16.73 -1.49
N VAL A 182 -6.41 -17.90 -1.70
CA VAL A 182 -5.73 -19.09 -2.27
C VAL A 182 -5.28 -18.83 -3.71
N ALA A 183 -6.08 -18.09 -4.49
CA ALA A 183 -5.74 -17.74 -5.87
C ALA A 183 -4.51 -16.82 -5.93
N ALA A 184 -4.45 -15.81 -5.05
CA ALA A 184 -3.31 -14.90 -4.92
C ALA A 184 -2.03 -15.64 -4.53
N GLN A 185 -2.09 -16.50 -3.50
CA GLN A 185 -0.94 -17.32 -3.08
C GLN A 185 -0.47 -18.25 -4.21
N ARG A 186 -1.39 -18.96 -4.86
CA ARG A 186 -1.04 -19.86 -5.97
C ARG A 186 -0.42 -19.10 -7.14
N ARG A 187 -0.94 -17.91 -7.45
CA ARG A 187 -0.38 -17.09 -8.52
C ARG A 187 1.02 -16.59 -8.20
N LEU A 188 1.25 -16.09 -6.98
CA LEU A 188 2.57 -15.67 -6.54
C LEU A 188 3.57 -16.84 -6.59
N ARG A 189 3.14 -18.04 -6.19
CA ARG A 189 3.94 -19.27 -6.33
C ARG A 189 4.29 -19.56 -7.79
N ALA A 190 3.32 -19.52 -8.70
CA ALA A 190 3.56 -19.76 -10.12
C ALA A 190 4.51 -18.71 -10.74
N LEU A 191 4.45 -17.44 -10.31
CA LEU A 191 5.39 -16.41 -10.74
C LEU A 191 6.82 -16.70 -10.25
N VAL A 192 6.97 -17.16 -9.01
CA VAL A 192 8.27 -17.57 -8.45
C VAL A 192 8.82 -18.80 -9.16
N GLU A 193 7.98 -19.81 -9.42
CA GLU A 193 8.35 -21.03 -10.15
C GLU A 193 8.81 -20.71 -11.58
N ALA A 194 8.09 -19.83 -12.29
CA ALA A 194 8.48 -19.33 -13.61
C ALA A 194 9.78 -18.51 -13.60
N SER A 195 10.20 -18.05 -12.42
CA SER A 195 11.46 -17.36 -12.15
C SER A 195 12.52 -18.32 -11.56
N ASN A 196 12.44 -19.61 -11.91
CA ASN A 196 13.35 -20.66 -11.44
C ASN A 196 13.47 -20.77 -9.91
N GLY A 197 12.38 -20.48 -9.19
CA GLY A 197 12.34 -20.49 -7.72
C GLY A 197 13.11 -19.34 -7.07
N ARG A 198 13.50 -18.30 -7.83
CA ARG A 198 14.30 -17.17 -7.36
C ARG A 198 13.61 -15.85 -7.63
N VAL A 199 13.94 -14.82 -6.84
CA VAL A 199 13.45 -13.45 -7.04
C VAL A 199 14.57 -12.43 -6.81
N GLY A 200 14.55 -11.34 -7.58
CA GLY A 200 15.29 -10.12 -7.28
C GLY A 200 14.53 -9.26 -6.29
N LEU A 201 15.22 -8.66 -5.32
CA LEU A 201 14.60 -7.84 -4.28
C LEU A 201 15.14 -6.42 -4.31
N VAL A 202 14.22 -5.44 -4.32
CA VAL A 202 14.54 -4.02 -4.16
C VAL A 202 13.96 -3.56 -2.82
N PRO A 203 14.77 -3.39 -1.77
CA PRO A 203 14.30 -2.93 -0.47
C PRO A 203 13.63 -1.55 -0.55
N GLY A 204 12.62 -1.34 0.29
CA GLY A 204 12.05 -0.02 0.50
C GLY A 204 13.03 0.94 1.19
N ARG A 205 12.67 2.24 1.20
CA ARG A 205 13.37 3.25 2.03
C ARG A 205 13.35 2.85 3.51
N GLU A 206 12.23 2.32 3.96
CA GLU A 206 12.14 1.58 5.21
C GLU A 206 12.23 0.09 4.88
N SER A 207 13.31 -0.56 5.32
CA SER A 207 13.66 -1.92 4.90
C SER A 207 13.05 -3.01 5.76
N LYS A 208 12.51 -2.68 6.94
CA LYS A 208 11.88 -3.63 7.86
C LYS A 208 10.58 -3.09 8.42
N ASP A 209 9.61 -3.98 8.65
CA ASP A 209 8.41 -3.65 9.41
C ASP A 209 8.58 -3.92 10.92
N ARG A 210 7.56 -3.58 11.70
CA ARG A 210 7.50 -3.80 13.15
C ARG A 210 7.59 -5.26 13.60
N TYR A 211 7.43 -6.22 12.68
CA TYR A 211 7.53 -7.66 12.93
C TYR A 211 8.89 -8.21 12.49
N GLY A 212 9.80 -7.37 12.01
CA GLY A 212 11.12 -7.75 11.52
C GLY A 212 11.12 -8.32 10.09
N ARG A 213 9.99 -8.32 9.38
CA ARG A 213 9.93 -8.73 7.97
C ARG A 213 10.64 -7.70 7.11
N THR A 214 11.36 -8.17 6.11
CA THR A 214 11.98 -7.31 5.10
C THR A 214 10.89 -6.73 4.19
N LEU A 215 10.88 -5.42 4.02
CA LEU A 215 10.01 -4.72 3.08
C LEU A 215 10.75 -4.54 1.77
N ALA A 216 10.29 -5.21 0.71
CA ALA A 216 10.91 -5.13 -0.61
C ALA A 216 9.90 -5.29 -1.74
N HIS A 217 10.27 -4.74 -2.90
CA HIS A 217 9.65 -5.08 -4.17
C HIS A 217 10.30 -6.32 -4.77
N ALA A 218 9.48 -7.23 -5.32
CA ALA A 218 9.98 -8.48 -5.88
C ALA A 218 9.90 -8.47 -7.42
N TYR A 219 10.95 -8.98 -8.03
CA TYR A 219 11.11 -9.04 -9.47
C TYR A 219 11.52 -10.45 -9.89
N ASP A 220 11.06 -10.89 -11.06
CA ASP A 220 11.55 -12.13 -11.66
C ASP A 220 12.89 -11.94 -12.38
N GLU A 221 13.43 -13.02 -12.94
CA GLU A 221 14.70 -12.99 -13.68
C GLU A 221 14.67 -12.06 -14.91
N GLN A 222 13.49 -11.76 -15.45
CA GLN A 222 13.30 -10.84 -16.56
C GLN A 222 13.07 -9.39 -16.10
N GLY A 223 13.13 -9.12 -14.79
CA GLY A 223 12.93 -7.80 -14.23
C GLY A 223 11.47 -7.34 -14.22
N ARG A 224 10.50 -8.26 -14.32
CA ARG A 224 9.07 -7.97 -14.20
C ARG A 224 8.66 -7.97 -12.73
N ASN A 225 7.89 -6.97 -12.31
CA ASN A 225 7.45 -6.84 -10.93
C ASN A 225 6.28 -7.79 -10.59
N LEU A 226 6.43 -8.58 -9.52
CA LEU A 226 5.47 -9.60 -9.10
C LEU A 226 4.18 -8.97 -8.54
N GLU A 227 4.29 -7.90 -7.75
CA GLU A 227 3.13 -7.19 -7.20
C GLU A 227 2.26 -6.59 -8.32
N SER A 228 2.87 -6.01 -9.34
CA SER A 228 2.16 -5.48 -10.51
C SER A 228 1.37 -6.56 -11.23
N ALA A 229 1.96 -7.75 -11.42
CA ALA A 229 1.27 -8.89 -12.04
C ALA A 229 0.04 -9.31 -11.21
N LEU A 230 0.19 -9.45 -9.89
CA LEU A 230 -0.93 -9.79 -9.01
C LEU A 230 -2.03 -8.72 -9.02
N LEU A 231 -1.66 -7.44 -9.04
CA LEU A 231 -2.60 -6.32 -9.10
C LEU A 231 -3.35 -6.28 -10.43
N ALA A 232 -2.65 -6.51 -11.56
CA ALA A 232 -3.25 -6.55 -12.90
C ALA A 232 -4.24 -7.70 -13.08
N GLU A 233 -4.05 -8.80 -12.34
CA GLU A 233 -4.97 -9.95 -12.31
C GLU A 233 -6.10 -9.79 -11.27
N GLY A 234 -6.12 -8.69 -10.52
CA GLY A 234 -7.13 -8.42 -9.49
C GLY A 234 -7.00 -9.32 -8.26
N LEU A 235 -5.79 -9.80 -7.95
CA LEU A 235 -5.53 -10.71 -6.82
C LEU A 235 -5.10 -9.98 -5.53
N GLY A 236 -5.18 -8.66 -5.52
CA GLY A 236 -4.90 -7.82 -4.37
C GLY A 236 -5.35 -6.37 -4.60
N LEU A 237 -5.18 -5.57 -3.55
CA LEU A 237 -5.44 -4.13 -3.55
C LEU A 237 -4.13 -3.37 -3.42
N MET A 238 -3.99 -2.30 -4.19
CA MET A 238 -2.84 -1.42 -4.08
C MET A 238 -2.92 -0.63 -2.77
N VAL A 239 -1.81 -0.60 -2.05
CA VAL A 239 -1.62 0.16 -0.82
C VAL A 239 -0.40 1.06 -0.93
N ALA A 240 -0.48 2.27 -0.41
CA ALA A 240 0.64 3.22 -0.43
C ALA A 240 0.94 3.67 1.00
N ILE A 241 2.08 3.22 1.54
CA ILE A 241 2.53 3.54 2.89
C ILE A 241 3.88 4.25 2.78
N ALA A 242 3.91 5.55 3.10
CA ALA A 242 5.16 6.30 3.15
C ALA A 242 6.09 5.74 4.24
N PRO A 243 7.42 5.67 3.99
CA PRO A 243 8.14 6.24 2.84
C PRO A 243 8.24 5.32 1.61
N ASN A 244 7.72 4.09 1.67
CA ASN A 244 7.83 3.07 0.62
C ASN A 244 6.78 3.26 -0.48
N THR A 245 6.99 4.27 -1.32
CA THR A 245 5.98 4.75 -2.30
C THR A 245 6.47 4.79 -3.75
N ALA A 246 7.67 4.27 -4.04
CA ALA A 246 8.34 4.37 -5.34
C ALA A 246 7.49 3.81 -6.50
N LEU A 247 6.80 2.69 -6.32
CA LEU A 247 6.02 2.03 -7.37
C LEU A 247 4.53 2.36 -7.37
N VAL A 248 4.06 3.28 -6.51
CA VAL A 248 2.62 3.57 -6.35
C VAL A 248 1.94 3.95 -7.66
N ALA A 249 2.59 4.73 -8.52
CA ALA A 249 2.02 5.11 -9.81
C ALA A 249 1.80 3.90 -10.73
N CYS A 250 2.75 2.97 -10.74
CA CYS A 250 2.69 1.78 -11.57
C CYS A 250 1.69 0.75 -11.03
N HIS A 251 1.76 0.44 -9.73
CA HIS A 251 0.80 -0.44 -9.05
C HIS A 251 -0.65 0.05 -9.17
N ARG A 252 -0.86 1.38 -9.12
CA ARG A 252 -2.19 1.97 -9.35
C ARG A 252 -2.71 1.69 -10.75
N ARG A 253 -1.87 1.77 -11.79
CA ARG A 253 -2.29 1.47 -13.18
C ARG A 253 -2.67 0.00 -13.32
N ALA A 254 -1.88 -0.91 -12.75
CA ALA A 254 -2.17 -2.34 -12.73
C ALA A 254 -3.53 -2.63 -12.04
N GLU A 255 -3.75 -2.08 -10.85
CA GLU A 255 -5.03 -2.23 -10.15
C GLU A 255 -6.21 -1.63 -10.93
N GLN A 256 -6.01 -0.46 -11.56
CA GLN A 256 -7.06 0.19 -12.36
C GLN A 256 -7.50 -0.69 -13.54
N GLN A 257 -6.55 -1.35 -14.21
CA GLN A 257 -6.86 -2.31 -15.27
C GLN A 257 -7.73 -3.45 -14.75
N ALA A 258 -7.33 -4.08 -13.64
CA ALA A 258 -8.11 -5.16 -13.03
C ALA A 258 -9.51 -4.71 -12.59
N ARG A 259 -9.63 -3.49 -12.04
CA ARG A 259 -10.91 -2.92 -11.63
C ARG A 259 -11.83 -2.65 -12.81
N GLN A 260 -11.32 -2.07 -13.90
CA GLN A 260 -12.09 -1.80 -15.12
C GLN A 260 -12.55 -3.09 -15.80
N SER A 261 -11.68 -4.10 -15.85
CA SER A 261 -11.98 -5.42 -16.38
C SER A 261 -12.73 -6.35 -15.41
N ARG A 262 -13.10 -5.86 -14.21
CA ARG A 262 -13.76 -6.62 -13.15
C ARG A 262 -13.09 -7.96 -12.86
N LEU A 263 -11.77 -7.97 -12.73
CA LEU A 263 -10.97 -9.18 -12.46
C LEU A 263 -10.84 -9.46 -10.97
N GLY A 264 -10.69 -10.74 -10.61
CA GLY A 264 -10.41 -11.18 -9.25
C GLY A 264 -11.35 -10.57 -8.20
N VAL A 265 -10.78 -9.91 -7.18
CA VAL A 265 -11.53 -9.26 -6.09
C VAL A 265 -12.55 -8.25 -6.60
N TRP A 266 -12.26 -7.56 -7.71
CA TRP A 266 -13.11 -6.51 -8.30
C TRP A 266 -14.40 -7.02 -8.93
N ARG A 267 -14.60 -8.35 -9.02
CA ARG A 267 -15.89 -8.94 -9.45
C ARG A 267 -17.02 -8.62 -8.49
N LYS A 268 -16.71 -8.54 -7.18
CA LYS A 268 -17.69 -8.35 -6.10
C LYS A 268 -17.32 -7.24 -5.13
N LEU A 269 -16.05 -6.86 -5.06
CA LEU A 269 -15.60 -5.82 -4.16
C LEU A 269 -16.08 -4.45 -4.64
N THR A 270 -16.94 -3.83 -3.84
CA THR A 270 -17.34 -2.43 -3.98
C THR A 270 -16.96 -1.66 -2.73
N PRO A 271 -16.63 -0.35 -2.85
CA PRO A 271 -16.42 0.50 -1.69
C PRO A 271 -17.65 0.48 -0.77
N ARG A 272 -17.45 0.29 0.54
CA ARG A 272 -18.54 0.35 1.52
C ARG A 272 -18.77 1.79 1.97
N SER A 273 -20.01 2.15 2.27
CA SER A 273 -20.29 3.48 2.85
C SER A 273 -19.54 3.68 4.17
N THR A 274 -18.97 4.87 4.38
CA THR A 274 -18.35 5.26 5.65
C THR A 274 -19.36 5.20 6.81
N ARG A 275 -20.65 5.45 6.56
CA ARG A 275 -21.74 5.29 7.55
C ARG A 275 -21.90 3.86 8.07
N ALA A 276 -21.53 2.87 7.26
CA ALA A 276 -21.67 1.44 7.58
C ALA A 276 -20.46 0.86 8.33
N VAL A 277 -19.49 1.68 8.74
CA VAL A 277 -18.31 1.18 9.45
C VAL A 277 -18.67 0.71 10.86
N ARG A 278 -18.45 -0.58 11.13
CA ARG A 278 -18.73 -1.24 12.42
C ARG A 278 -17.57 -2.07 12.95
N GLN A 279 -16.55 -2.33 12.13
CA GLN A 279 -15.41 -3.19 12.45
C GLN A 279 -14.11 -2.58 11.94
N GLY A 280 -13.01 -2.94 12.61
CA GLY A 280 -11.65 -2.56 12.20
C GLY A 280 -11.13 -3.41 11.04
N GLY A 281 -9.83 -3.27 10.76
CA GLY A 281 -9.15 -3.99 9.68
C GLY A 281 -9.10 -3.19 8.38
N PHE A 282 -8.56 -3.82 7.32
CA PHE A 282 -8.47 -3.16 6.02
C PHE A 282 -9.86 -2.92 5.42
N ALA A 283 -10.08 -1.74 4.86
CA ALA A 283 -11.33 -1.39 4.21
C ALA A 283 -11.10 -0.50 2.98
N LEU A 284 -11.92 -0.72 1.96
CA LEU A 284 -12.18 0.22 0.87
C LEU A 284 -13.54 0.87 1.15
N LEU A 285 -13.54 2.19 1.34
CA LEU A 285 -14.71 2.95 1.76
C LEU A 285 -15.03 4.05 0.76
N GLN A 286 -16.26 4.53 0.78
CA GLN A 286 -16.71 5.69 0.02
C GLN A 286 -17.62 6.56 0.91
N GLY A 287 -17.41 7.86 0.87
CA GLY A 287 -18.21 8.82 1.62
C GLY A 287 -17.76 10.26 1.40
N MET A 288 -18.64 11.20 1.75
CA MET A 288 -18.35 12.63 1.69
C MET A 288 -17.50 13.07 2.88
N VAL A 289 -16.57 14.00 2.64
CA VAL A 289 -15.87 14.74 3.69
C VAL A 289 -16.80 15.85 4.19
N GLU A 290 -17.23 15.79 5.45
CA GLU A 290 -18.07 16.83 6.05
C GLU A 290 -17.25 18.07 6.39
N ARG A 291 -16.08 17.88 6.99
CA ARG A 291 -15.16 18.97 7.34
C ARG A 291 -13.71 18.52 7.34
N VAL A 292 -12.82 19.48 7.19
CA VAL A 292 -11.37 19.28 7.30
C VAL A 292 -10.84 20.13 8.43
N GLU A 293 -10.29 19.48 9.45
CA GLU A 293 -9.63 20.14 10.57
C GLU A 293 -8.11 19.98 10.46
N HIS A 294 -7.36 20.97 10.94
CA HIS A 294 -5.90 20.91 11.02
C HIS A 294 -5.43 21.34 12.40
N ASN A 295 -4.60 20.52 13.03
CA ASN A 295 -3.98 20.81 14.32
C ASN A 295 -2.56 20.22 14.35
N ARG A 296 -1.88 20.33 15.50
CA ARG A 296 -0.51 19.79 15.69
C ARG A 296 -0.41 18.28 15.39
N GLY A 297 -1.52 17.56 15.50
CA GLY A 297 -1.61 16.13 15.22
C GLY A 297 -1.77 15.79 13.73
N GLY A 298 -1.96 16.76 12.83
CA GLY A 298 -2.14 16.52 11.40
C GLY A 298 -3.44 17.09 10.85
N TYR A 299 -3.80 16.69 9.63
CA TYR A 299 -5.11 16.94 9.05
C TYR A 299 -6.08 15.81 9.42
N TRP A 300 -7.30 16.20 9.77
CA TRP A 300 -8.40 15.31 10.14
C TRP A 300 -9.56 15.61 9.20
N LEU A 301 -9.82 14.67 8.29
CA LEU A 301 -10.92 14.73 7.34
C LEU A 301 -12.07 13.97 7.98
N GLU A 302 -12.98 14.70 8.62
CA GLU A 302 -14.19 14.11 9.21
C GLU A 302 -15.11 13.71 8.07
N MET A 303 -15.38 12.41 8.00
CA MET A 303 -16.20 11.81 6.95
C MET A 303 -17.62 11.65 7.45
N GLU A 304 -18.57 11.54 6.53
CA GLU A 304 -19.94 11.18 6.90
C GLU A 304 -19.98 9.87 7.73
N GLY A 305 -20.70 9.90 8.84
CA GLY A 305 -20.82 8.77 9.76
C GLY A 305 -19.66 8.67 10.76
N PRO A 306 -19.30 7.47 11.25
CA PRO A 306 -18.43 7.32 12.40
C PRO A 306 -16.92 7.28 12.05
N LEU A 307 -16.51 7.87 10.93
CA LEU A 307 -15.15 7.75 10.39
C LEU A 307 -14.44 9.10 10.28
N VAL A 308 -13.19 9.15 10.72
CA VAL A 308 -12.24 10.21 10.38
C VAL A 308 -11.06 9.65 9.60
N VAL A 309 -10.63 10.36 8.56
CA VAL A 309 -9.38 10.08 7.86
C VAL A 309 -8.28 10.99 8.43
N HIS A 310 -7.21 10.39 8.94
CA HIS A 310 -6.11 11.10 9.58
C HIS A 310 -4.87 11.12 8.68
N ILE A 311 -4.40 12.32 8.33
CA ILE A 311 -3.13 12.55 7.62
C ILE A 311 -2.14 13.12 8.63
N PRO A 312 -1.15 12.31 9.08
CA PRO A 312 -0.22 12.73 10.11
C PRO A 312 0.84 13.72 9.55
N PRO A 313 1.45 14.57 10.39
CA PRO A 313 2.46 15.56 9.95
C PRO A 313 3.64 14.93 9.20
N GLN A 314 4.05 13.72 9.58
CA GLN A 314 5.16 13.01 8.93
C GLN A 314 4.85 12.64 7.47
N ALA A 315 3.58 12.67 7.07
CA ALA A 315 3.16 12.38 5.70
C ALA A 315 3.00 13.63 4.83
N PHE A 316 3.11 14.85 5.39
CA PHE A 316 2.80 16.09 4.68
C PHE A 316 3.59 16.28 3.39
N SER A 317 4.83 15.80 3.32
CA SER A 317 5.66 15.86 2.11
C SER A 317 5.08 15.07 0.93
N ALA A 318 4.12 14.16 1.16
CA ALA A 318 3.45 13.39 0.12
C ALA A 318 2.15 14.05 -0.37
N PHE A 319 1.68 15.14 0.25
CA PHE A 319 0.41 15.79 -0.08
C PHE A 319 0.61 17.23 -0.56
N ASP A 320 -0.28 17.67 -1.45
CA ASP A 320 -0.49 19.09 -1.68
C ASP A 320 -1.37 19.64 -0.55
N LEU A 321 -0.73 20.23 0.46
CA LEU A 321 -1.41 20.73 1.66
C LEU A 321 -2.41 21.86 1.35
N ALA A 322 -2.21 22.60 0.25
CA ALA A 322 -3.13 23.66 -0.16
C ALA A 322 -4.48 23.10 -0.68
N GLN A 323 -4.50 21.85 -1.14
CA GLN A 323 -5.71 21.19 -1.64
C GLN A 323 -6.49 20.48 -0.53
N LEU A 324 -5.84 20.12 0.59
CA LEU A 324 -6.51 19.37 1.66
C LEU A 324 -7.75 20.06 2.22
N PRO A 325 -7.76 21.38 2.52
CA PRO A 325 -8.97 22.06 2.97
C PRO A 325 -10.11 22.03 1.93
N ARG A 326 -9.78 21.97 0.64
CA ARG A 326 -10.75 21.94 -0.48
C ARG A 326 -11.42 20.58 -0.66
N LEU A 327 -11.03 19.58 0.11
CA LEU A 327 -11.68 18.28 0.14
C LEU A 327 -13.01 18.30 0.89
N ALA A 328 -13.28 19.32 1.71
CA ALA A 328 -14.59 19.50 2.34
C ALA A 328 -15.71 19.54 1.28
N GLY A 329 -16.77 18.77 1.51
CA GLY A 329 -17.88 18.58 0.57
C GLY A 329 -17.57 17.68 -0.64
N LYS A 330 -16.36 17.10 -0.74
CA LYS A 330 -16.02 16.14 -1.80
C LYS A 330 -16.27 14.70 -1.35
N THR A 331 -16.71 13.87 -2.29
CA THR A 331 -16.77 12.42 -2.10
C THR A 331 -15.40 11.82 -2.35
N LEU A 332 -14.90 11.05 -1.38
CA LEU A 332 -13.65 10.33 -1.46
C LEU A 332 -13.89 8.82 -1.47
N GLU A 333 -12.89 8.08 -1.93
CA GLU A 333 -12.84 6.61 -1.81
C GLU A 333 -11.61 6.20 -0.98
N PRO A 334 -11.59 6.50 0.33
CA PRO A 334 -10.43 6.19 1.15
C PRO A 334 -10.28 4.68 1.34
N ARG A 335 -9.02 4.24 1.36
CA ARG A 335 -8.65 2.84 1.64
C ARG A 335 -7.56 2.77 2.71
N GLY A 336 -7.59 1.74 3.54
CA GLY A 336 -6.57 1.54 4.58
C GLY A 336 -7.10 0.78 5.80
N TRP A 337 -6.30 0.75 6.87
CA TRP A 337 -6.63 0.04 8.09
C TRP A 337 -7.42 0.92 9.06
N LEU A 338 -8.61 0.45 9.41
CA LEU A 338 -9.48 1.06 10.40
C LEU A 338 -9.06 0.66 11.82
N VAL A 339 -8.86 1.67 12.65
CA VAL A 339 -8.54 1.54 14.07
C VAL A 339 -9.71 2.06 14.90
N ASP A 340 -10.13 1.28 15.91
CA ASP A 340 -11.14 1.71 16.88
C ASP A 340 -10.51 2.67 17.90
N ARG A 341 -11.07 3.87 18.02
CA ARG A 341 -10.65 4.89 19.00
C ARG A 341 -11.57 4.95 20.21
N ARG A 342 -12.39 3.92 20.47
CA ARG A 342 -13.21 3.84 21.69
C ARG A 342 -12.35 4.11 22.93
N GLY A 343 -12.80 5.05 23.78
CA GLY A 343 -12.10 5.48 24.99
C GLY A 343 -10.95 6.49 24.76
N ARG A 344 -10.67 6.86 23.51
CA ARG A 344 -9.66 7.88 23.14
C ARG A 344 -10.24 9.03 22.31
N ALA A 345 -11.37 8.80 21.64
CA ALA A 345 -12.14 9.82 20.98
C ALA A 345 -12.96 10.59 22.01
N GLY A 346 -12.92 11.93 21.96
CA GLY A 346 -13.76 12.80 22.76
C GLY A 346 -15.24 12.73 22.34
N THR A 347 -16.12 13.32 23.13
CA THR A 347 -17.53 13.51 22.77
C THR A 347 -17.64 14.26 21.44
N GLY A 348 -18.41 13.70 20.50
CA GLY A 348 -18.58 14.27 19.15
C GLY A 348 -17.46 13.98 18.15
N GLN A 349 -16.42 13.21 18.52
CA GLN A 349 -15.38 12.77 17.59
C GLN A 349 -15.70 11.41 16.96
N ALA A 350 -15.28 11.19 15.72
CA ALA A 350 -15.42 9.91 15.04
C ALA A 350 -14.73 8.76 15.79
N ARG A 351 -15.46 7.66 15.99
CA ARG A 351 -14.96 6.45 16.65
C ARG A 351 -13.89 5.74 15.83
N TRP A 352 -14.08 5.66 14.52
CA TRP A 352 -13.16 4.94 13.64
C TRP A 352 -12.19 5.91 13.00
N MET A 353 -10.93 5.52 12.94
CA MET A 353 -9.90 6.29 12.26
C MET A 353 -9.20 5.44 11.21
N LEU A 354 -9.03 6.03 10.04
CA LEU A 354 -8.24 5.47 8.94
C LEU A 354 -7.04 6.41 8.73
N ARG A 355 -5.83 5.90 8.98
CA ARG A 355 -4.59 6.68 8.81
C ARG A 355 -4.12 6.59 7.35
N VAL A 356 -3.84 7.74 6.75
CA VAL A 356 -3.42 7.86 5.34
C VAL A 356 -2.08 8.58 5.27
N THR A 357 -1.06 7.93 4.70
CA THR A 357 0.29 8.50 4.56
C THR A 357 0.68 8.85 3.13
N HIS A 358 -0.21 8.62 2.16
CA HIS A 358 0.00 8.96 0.77
C HIS A 358 -1.34 9.26 0.06
N PRO A 359 -1.44 10.26 -0.83
CA PRO A 359 -2.71 10.68 -1.46
C PRO A 359 -3.39 9.59 -2.31
N ALA A 360 -2.62 8.61 -2.79
CA ALA A 360 -3.16 7.44 -3.49
C ALA A 360 -4.22 6.68 -2.67
N MET A 361 -4.17 6.78 -1.34
CA MET A 361 -5.08 6.10 -0.43
C MET A 361 -6.39 6.86 -0.19
N LEU A 362 -6.55 8.07 -0.75
CA LEU A 362 -7.79 8.87 -0.63
C LEU A 362 -8.78 8.63 -1.79
N GLY A 363 -8.34 7.97 -2.86
CA GLY A 363 -9.20 7.74 -4.02
C GLY A 363 -9.71 9.04 -4.66
N LEU A 364 -8.87 10.08 -4.71
CA LEU A 364 -9.22 11.38 -5.27
C LEU A 364 -9.69 11.21 -6.74
N PRO A 365 -10.87 11.74 -7.12
CA PRO A 365 -11.25 11.80 -8.53
C PRO A 365 -10.22 12.66 -9.28
N ARG A 366 -9.80 12.19 -10.45
CA ARG A 366 -8.91 12.94 -11.35
C ARG A 366 -9.67 14.05 -12.05
#